data_AF-A0A8X6WED9-F1
#
_entry.id   AF-A0A8X6WED9-F1
#
_cell.length_a   1.000
_cell.length_b   1.000
_cell.length_c   1.000
_cell.angle_alpha   90.00
_cell.angle_beta   90.00
_cell.angle_gamma   90.00
#
_symmetry.space_group_name_H-M   'P 1'
#
loop_
_entity.id
_entity.type
_entity.pdbx_description
1 polymer ?
#
loop_
_entity_poly.entity_id
_entity_poly.type
_entity_poly.pdbx_seq_one_letter_code
_entity_poly.pdbx_strand_id
1 'polypeptide(L)'
;MRNGVFRKSALKVDLKCLAEELGESVTEEMKVPALKKLIVASKEYEEVFAKELLHRIVSERENEIKRQEREDELKRQERDELKRQEREDEIKRQERQHESEKLKIEASMMSNGFRRERNSQTEGIQEHVPVGLQK
;
A
#
# COMPACT_ATOMS: atom_id res chain seq x y z
N MET A 1 22.04 -9.32 -9.13
CA MET A 1 23.28 -9.49 -8.32
C MET A 1 23.80 -8.12 -7.90
N ARG A 2 23.62 -7.70 -6.65
CA ARG A 2 24.10 -6.41 -6.10
C ARG A 2 25.06 -6.66 -4.92
N ASN A 3 26.11 -7.46 -5.13
CA ASN A 3 26.97 -7.96 -4.05
C ASN A 3 28.27 -7.16 -3.83
N GLY A 4 28.49 -6.06 -4.57
CA GLY A 4 29.79 -5.37 -4.59
C GLY A 4 29.92 -4.12 -3.71
N VAL A 5 28.83 -3.36 -3.51
CA VAL A 5 28.91 -1.99 -2.97
C VAL A 5 28.54 -1.93 -1.49
N PHE A 6 27.54 -2.69 -1.04
CA PHE A 6 27.12 -2.73 0.36
C PHE A 6 28.15 -3.37 1.30
N ARG A 7 29.01 -4.26 0.77
CA ARG A 7 29.96 -5.02 1.61
C ARG A 7 31.15 -4.18 2.09
N LYS A 8 31.57 -3.16 1.34
CA LYS A 8 32.71 -2.30 1.72
C LYS A 8 32.32 -1.27 2.78
N SER A 9 31.12 -0.70 2.70
CA SER A 9 30.59 0.19 3.75
C SER A 9 30.25 -0.60 5.01
N ALA A 10 29.58 -1.75 4.86
CA ALA A 10 29.26 -2.63 5.98
C ALA A 10 30.52 -3.10 6.72
N LEU A 11 31.58 -3.50 6.01
CA LEU A 11 32.83 -3.91 6.66
C LEU A 11 33.46 -2.82 7.53
N LYS A 12 33.37 -1.54 7.13
CA LYS A 12 33.89 -0.44 7.95
C LYS A 12 33.04 -0.26 9.22
N VAL A 13 31.72 -0.40 9.11
CA VAL A 13 30.80 -0.33 10.25
C VAL A 13 31.01 -1.50 11.19
N ASP A 14 31.06 -2.72 10.66
CA ASP A 14 31.27 -3.95 11.43
C ASP A 14 32.60 -3.89 12.23
N LEU A 15 33.66 -3.34 11.64
CA LEU A 15 34.95 -3.14 12.32
C LEU A 15 34.95 -2.00 13.34
N LYS A 16 34.16 -0.94 13.14
CA LYS A 16 33.98 0.11 14.14
C LYS A 16 33.29 -0.45 15.38
N CYS A 17 32.18 -1.18 15.19
CA CYS A 17 31.48 -1.83 16.30
C CYS A 17 32.39 -2.79 17.06
N LEU A 18 33.22 -3.58 16.36
CA LEU A 18 34.17 -4.48 17.00
C LEU A 18 35.20 -3.72 17.86
N ALA A 19 35.73 -2.60 17.38
CA ALA A 19 36.67 -1.78 18.15
C ALA A 19 36.01 -1.14 19.38
N GLU A 20 34.78 -0.65 19.24
CA GLU A 20 34.00 -0.09 20.36
C GLU A 20 33.70 -1.15 21.43
N GLU A 21 33.36 -2.37 21.03
CA GLU A 21 33.09 -3.48 21.96
C GLU A 21 34.36 -4.00 22.67
N LEU A 22 35.53 -3.82 22.06
CA LEU A 22 36.83 -4.04 22.71
C LEU A 22 37.26 -2.87 23.62
N GLY A 23 36.43 -1.83 23.75
CA GLY A 23 36.69 -0.65 24.59
C GLY A 23 37.62 0.39 23.95
N GLU A 24 37.89 0.29 22.65
CA GLU A 24 38.71 1.25 21.93
C GLU A 24 37.88 2.43 21.42
N SER A 25 38.46 3.62 21.44
CA SER A 25 37.81 4.83 20.91
C SER A 25 37.98 4.94 19.40
N VAL A 26 36.87 5.03 18.68
CA VAL A 26 36.85 5.01 17.21
C VAL A 26 36.29 6.32 16.68
N THR A 27 36.91 6.86 15.62
CA THR A 27 36.42 8.08 14.95
C THR A 27 35.76 7.76 13.60
N GLU A 28 34.84 8.63 13.18
CA GLU A 28 34.09 8.48 11.93
C GLU A 28 35.01 8.41 10.70
N GLU A 29 36.08 9.19 10.71
CA GLU A 29 37.06 9.35 9.62
C GLU A 29 38.06 8.20 9.54
N MET A 30 38.13 7.34 10.57
CA MET A 30 39.10 6.26 10.64
C MET A 30 38.94 5.30 9.45
N LYS A 31 40.05 4.99 8.77
CA LYS A 31 40.06 4.09 7.61
C LYS A 31 40.12 2.63 8.07
N VAL A 32 39.58 1.72 7.27
CA VAL A 32 39.60 0.26 7.54
C VAL A 32 40.99 -0.27 7.96
N PRO A 33 42.11 0.12 7.33
CA PRO A 33 43.43 -0.34 7.78
C PRO A 33 43.82 0.15 9.17
N ALA A 34 43.38 1.36 9.57
CA ALA A 34 43.64 1.90 10.90
C ALA A 34 42.77 1.20 11.95
N LEU A 35 41.50 0.92 11.65
CA LEU A 35 40.60 0.14 12.50
C LEU A 35 41.17 -1.24 12.81
N LYS A 36 41.65 -1.96 11.78
CA LYS A 36 42.28 -3.27 11.97
C LYS A 36 43.50 -3.22 12.88
N LYS A 37 44.33 -2.19 12.73
CA LYS A 37 45.50 -2.00 13.60
C LYS A 37 45.09 -1.69 15.03
N LEU A 38 44.05 -0.88 15.23
CA LEU A 38 43.53 -0.55 16.55
C LEU A 38 43.01 -1.80 17.28
N ILE A 39 42.20 -2.60 16.60
CA ILE A 39 41.65 -3.85 17.14
C ILE A 39 42.75 -4.81 17.58
N VAL A 40 43.73 -5.07 16.71
CA VAL A 40 44.83 -6.01 17.01
C VAL A 40 45.79 -5.46 18.08
N ALA A 41 45.87 -4.14 18.22
CA ALA A 41 46.67 -3.49 19.26
C ALA A 41 45.97 -3.40 20.62
N SER A 42 44.68 -3.73 20.71
CA SER A 42 43.92 -3.67 21.95
C SER A 42 44.43 -4.71 22.95
N LYS A 43 44.45 -4.34 24.24
CA LYS A 43 44.90 -5.24 25.32
C LYS A 43 43.94 -6.42 25.54
N GLU A 44 42.66 -6.20 25.22
CA GLU A 44 41.58 -7.19 25.34
C GLU A 44 41.43 -8.01 24.05
N TYR A 45 42.32 -7.83 23.07
CA TYR A 45 42.28 -8.59 21.82
C TYR A 45 42.66 -10.04 22.07
N GLU A 46 41.67 -10.91 21.95
CA GLU A 46 41.85 -12.36 21.84
C GLU A 46 41.24 -12.81 20.50
N GLU A 47 41.96 -13.63 19.74
CA GLU A 47 41.63 -13.91 18.35
C GLU A 47 40.30 -14.67 18.21
N VAL A 48 40.01 -15.63 19.09
CA VAL A 48 38.77 -16.42 19.06
C VAL A 48 37.59 -15.53 19.43
N PHE A 49 37.72 -14.77 20.52
CA PHE A 49 36.73 -13.82 21.00
C PHE A 49 36.41 -12.76 19.94
N ALA A 50 37.41 -12.13 19.33
CA ALA A 50 37.21 -11.12 18.29
C ALA A 50 36.49 -11.71 17.05
N LYS A 51 36.76 -12.97 16.71
CA LYS A 51 36.05 -13.67 15.62
C LYS A 51 34.59 -13.95 15.97
N GLU A 52 34.31 -14.45 17.16
CA GLU A 52 32.95 -14.71 17.63
C GLU A 52 32.14 -13.41 17.70
N LEU A 53 32.78 -12.34 18.18
CA LEU A 53 32.19 -11.02 18.30
C LEU A 53 31.83 -10.44 16.93
N LEU A 54 32.76 -10.50 15.98
CA LEU A 54 32.51 -10.09 14.60
C LEU A 54 31.40 -10.92 13.95
N HIS A 55 31.36 -12.24 14.20
CA HIS A 55 30.32 -13.11 13.69
C HIS A 55 28.93 -12.72 14.24
N ARG A 56 28.85 -12.37 15.52
CA ARG A 56 27.63 -11.86 16.15
C ARG A 56 27.18 -10.55 15.50
N ILE A 57 28.07 -9.56 15.38
CA ILE A 57 27.78 -8.26 14.76
C ILE A 57 27.25 -8.44 13.32
N VAL A 58 27.91 -9.28 12.52
CA VAL A 58 27.47 -9.57 11.14
C VAL A 58 26.11 -10.25 11.13
N SER A 59 25.89 -11.24 12.00
CA SER A 59 24.61 -11.97 12.10
C SER A 59 23.46 -11.05 12.51
N GLU A 60 23.67 -10.15 13.48
CA GLU A 60 22.70 -9.16 13.90
C GLU A 60 22.35 -8.21 12.75
N ARG A 61 23.34 -7.69 12.02
CA ARG A 61 23.12 -6.83 10.85
C ARG A 61 22.33 -7.54 9.76
N GLU A 62 22.64 -8.80 9.47
CA GLU A 62 21.90 -9.58 8.48
C GLU A 62 20.45 -9.86 8.91
N ASN A 63 20.24 -10.11 10.20
CA ASN A 63 18.90 -10.31 10.75
C ASN A 63 18.07 -9.03 10.69
N GLU A 64 18.68 -7.87 10.96
CA GLU A 64 18.02 -6.57 10.84
C GLU A 64 17.60 -6.29 9.40
N ILE A 65 18.50 -6.52 8.43
CA ILE A 65 18.19 -6.37 7.01
C ILE A 65 17.01 -7.28 6.61
N LYS A 66 17.03 -8.56 7.01
CA LYS A 66 15.93 -9.49 6.74
C LYS A 66 14.62 -9.09 7.42
N ARG A 67 14.68 -8.44 8.57
CA ARG A 67 13.49 -7.90 9.24
C ARG A 67 12.93 -6.73 8.43
N GLN A 68 13.77 -5.78 8.04
CA GLN A 68 13.38 -4.64 7.23
C GLN A 68 12.78 -5.06 5.88
N GLU A 69 13.40 -6.02 5.19
CA GLU A 69 12.89 -6.56 3.92
C GLU A 69 11.49 -7.18 4.09
N ARG A 70 11.24 -7.90 5.21
CA ARG A 70 9.92 -8.46 5.51
C ARG A 70 8.89 -7.39 5.81
N GLU A 71 9.25 -6.36 6.56
CA GLU A 71 8.35 -5.23 6.85
C GLU A 71 8.01 -4.45 5.58
N ASP A 72 8.98 -4.23 4.70
CA ASP A 72 8.75 -3.55 3.42
C ASP A 72 7.88 -4.38 2.48
N GLU A 73 8.03 -5.71 2.49
CA GLU A 73 7.14 -6.64 1.78
C GLU A 73 5.70 -6.53 2.28
N LEU A 74 5.49 -6.57 3.60
CA LEU A 74 4.17 -6.47 4.22
C LEU A 74 3.49 -5.14 3.87
N LYS A 75 4.22 -4.01 3.99
CA LYS A 75 3.70 -2.69 3.60
C LYS A 75 3.30 -2.64 2.13
N ARG A 76 4.04 -3.32 1.26
CA ARG A 76 3.71 -3.41 -0.16
C ARG A 76 2.42 -4.21 -0.37
N GLN A 77 2.29 -5.36 0.30
CA GLN A 77 1.10 -6.20 0.23
C GLN A 77 -0.15 -5.48 0.74
N GLU A 78 -0.07 -4.81 1.89
CA GLU A 78 -1.19 -4.02 2.44
C GLU A 78 -1.65 -2.93 1.48
N ARG A 79 -0.71 -2.19 0.88
CA ARG A 79 -1.03 -1.14 -0.09
C ARG A 79 -1.69 -1.71 -1.34
N ASP A 80 -1.23 -2.86 -1.81
CA ASP A 80 -1.77 -3.47 -3.02
C ASP A 80 -3.17 -4.09 -2.77
N GLU A 81 -3.40 -4.63 -1.57
CA GLU A 81 -4.72 -5.10 -1.12
C GLU A 81 -5.70 -3.93 -0.95
N LEU A 82 -5.28 -2.82 -0.34
CA LEU A 82 -6.12 -1.62 -0.24
C LEU A 82 -6.55 -1.11 -1.61
N LYS A 83 -5.63 -1.01 -2.57
CA LYS A 83 -5.94 -0.63 -3.96
C LYS A 83 -6.90 -1.61 -4.63
N ARG A 84 -6.85 -2.89 -4.26
CA ARG A 84 -7.77 -3.89 -4.79
C ARG A 84 -9.17 -3.70 -4.21
N GLN A 85 -9.28 -3.48 -2.90
CA GLN A 85 -10.55 -3.18 -2.23
C GLN A 85 -11.19 -1.90 -2.80
N GLU A 86 -10.43 -0.83 -2.99
CA GLU A 86 -10.93 0.41 -3.61
C GLU A 86 -11.51 0.17 -5.02
N ARG A 87 -10.83 -0.65 -5.84
CA ARG A 87 -11.35 -1.03 -7.16
C ARG A 87 -12.63 -1.84 -7.08
N GLU A 88 -12.70 -2.80 -6.17
CA GLU A 88 -13.91 -3.62 -5.97
C GLU A 88 -15.10 -2.78 -5.48
N ASP A 89 -14.86 -1.84 -4.59
CA ASP A 89 -15.90 -0.93 -4.07
C ASP A 89 -16.39 0.06 -5.14
N GLU A 90 -15.49 0.54 -6.00
CA GLU A 90 -15.86 1.38 -7.14
C GLU A 90 -16.73 0.61 -8.14
N ILE A 91 -16.37 -0.63 -8.49
CA ILE A 91 -17.18 -1.49 -9.37
C ILE A 91 -18.57 -1.70 -8.78
N LYS A 92 -18.67 -2.07 -7.50
CA LYS A 92 -19.97 -2.26 -6.81
C LYS A 92 -20.80 -0.98 -6.80
N ARG A 93 -20.17 0.20 -6.72
CA ARG A 93 -20.86 1.49 -6.76
C ARG A 93 -21.43 1.75 -8.16
N GLN A 94 -20.65 1.49 -9.20
CA GLN A 94 -21.06 1.65 -10.59
C GLN A 94 -22.21 0.69 -10.94
N GLU A 95 -22.15 -0.57 -10.50
CA GLU A 95 -23.23 -1.53 -10.69
C GLU A 95 -24.55 -1.06 -10.07
N ARG A 96 -24.52 -0.57 -8.82
CA ARG A 96 -25.72 -0.01 -8.16
C ARG A 96 -26.27 1.21 -8.88
N GLN A 97 -25.39 2.09 -9.39
CA GLN A 97 -25.82 3.26 -10.16
C GLN A 97 -26.51 2.85 -11.46
N HIS A 98 -25.90 1.92 -12.20
CA HIS A 98 -26.44 1.41 -13.45
C HIS A 98 -27.79 0.69 -13.24
N GLU A 99 -27.92 -0.12 -12.19
CA GLU A 99 -29.19 -0.77 -11.83
C GLU A 99 -30.27 0.25 -11.48
N SER A 100 -29.94 1.27 -10.68
CA SER A 100 -30.87 2.35 -10.32
C SER A 100 -31.33 3.14 -11.56
N GLU A 101 -30.42 3.43 -12.48
CA GLU A 101 -30.72 4.12 -13.73
C GLU A 101 -31.65 3.28 -14.62
N LYS A 102 -31.39 1.98 -14.74
CA LYS A 102 -32.26 1.05 -15.49
C LYS A 102 -33.68 1.04 -14.94
N LEU A 103 -33.84 0.92 -13.61
CA LEU A 103 -35.15 0.97 -12.96
C LEU A 103 -35.85 2.31 -13.15
N LYS A 104 -35.11 3.43 -13.13
CA LYS A 104 -35.66 4.76 -13.38
C LYS A 104 -36.17 4.93 -14.80
N ILE A 105 -35.43 4.42 -15.79
CA ILE A 105 -35.86 4.41 -17.20
C ILE A 105 -37.13 3.58 -17.34
N GLU A 106 -37.15 2.37 -16.78
CA GLU A 106 -38.32 1.48 -16.81
C GLU A 106 -39.56 2.13 -16.18
N ALA A 107 -39.41 2.71 -14.97
CA ALA A 107 -40.48 3.44 -14.30
C ALA A 107 -41.00 4.64 -15.11
N SER A 108 -40.10 5.38 -15.75
CA SER A 108 -40.45 6.50 -16.64
C SER A 108 -41.21 6.03 -17.87
N MET A 109 -40.80 4.92 -18.49
CA MET A 109 -41.48 4.31 -19.64
C MET A 109 -42.90 3.85 -19.26
N MET A 110 -43.05 3.17 -18.12
CA MET A 110 -44.37 2.76 -17.62
C MET A 110 -45.27 3.97 -17.36
N SER A 111 -44.77 5.00 -16.65
CA SER A 111 -45.53 6.21 -16.33
C SER A 111 -45.98 6.97 -17.58
N ASN A 112 -45.12 7.04 -18.61
CA ASN A 112 -45.45 7.64 -19.90
C ASN A 112 -46.48 6.82 -20.68
N GLY A 113 -46.43 5.48 -20.60
CA GLY A 113 -47.47 4.60 -21.14
C GLY A 113 -48.84 4.87 -20.50
N PHE A 114 -48.89 4.89 -19.17
CA PHE A 114 -50.11 5.22 -18.42
C PHE A 114 -50.65 6.63 -18.70
N ARG A 115 -49.77 7.61 -18.96
CA ARG A 115 -50.18 8.98 -19.31
C ARG A 115 -50.79 9.06 -20.70
N ARG A 116 -50.26 8.33 -21.69
CA ARG A 116 -50.83 8.26 -23.05
C ARG A 116 -52.20 7.59 -23.04
N GLU A 117 -52.35 6.51 -22.29
CA GLU A 117 -53.61 5.75 -22.20
C GLU A 117 -54.74 6.55 -21.52
N ARG A 118 -54.42 7.33 -20.47
CA ARG A 118 -55.37 8.28 -19.88
C ARG A 118 -55.76 9.39 -20.84
N ASN A 119 -54.80 9.97 -21.56
CA ASN A 119 -55.09 11.05 -22.52
C ASN A 119 -56.01 10.57 -23.66
N SER A 120 -55.81 9.34 -24.17
CA SER A 120 -56.69 8.75 -25.19
C SER A 120 -58.09 8.42 -24.66
N GLN A 121 -58.25 8.14 -23.37
CA GLN A 121 -59.57 7.95 -22.75
C GLN A 121 -60.30 9.28 -22.54
N THR A 122 -59.58 10.37 -22.23
CA THR A 122 -60.19 11.69 -22.02
C THR A 122 -60.56 12.41 -23.33
N GLU A 123 -59.88 12.13 -24.44
CA GLU A 123 -60.25 12.65 -25.77
C GLU A 123 -61.56 12.04 -26.33
N GLY A 124 -62.06 10.95 -25.72
CA GLY A 124 -63.35 10.34 -26.06
C GLY A 124 -64.57 10.89 -25.30
N ILE A 125 -64.40 11.87 -24.40
CA ILE A 125 -65.48 12.42 -23.55
C ILE A 125 -65.66 13.93 -23.78
N GLN A 126 -65.57 14.38 -25.03
CA GLN A 126 -65.96 15.74 -25.38
C GLN A 126 -66.71 15.78 -26.71
N GLU A 127 -68.01 15.47 -26.65
CA GLU A 127 -69.06 16.18 -27.41
C GLU A 127 -70.45 15.66 -27.01
N HIS A 128 -71.08 16.30 -26.03
CA HIS A 128 -72.50 16.63 -26.14
C HIS A 128 -72.82 17.80 -25.21
N VAL A 129 -72.83 19.01 -25.77
CA VAL A 129 -73.44 20.17 -25.14
C VAL A 129 -74.94 20.09 -25.42
N PRO A 130 -75.84 19.97 -24.42
CA PRO A 130 -77.26 20.05 -24.68
C PRO A 130 -77.60 21.50 -25.03
N VAL A 131 -77.94 21.73 -26.30
CA VAL A 131 -78.46 23.01 -26.79
C VAL A 131 -79.81 23.27 -26.12
N GLY A 132 -79.91 24.45 -25.51
CA GLY A 132 -80.98 24.82 -24.60
C GLY A 132 -82.39 24.90 -25.21
N LEU A 133 -83.34 24.69 -24.29
CA LEU A 133 -84.65 25.33 -24.15
C LEU A 133 -84.86 26.54 -25.07
N GLN A 134 -85.86 26.52 -25.97
CA GLN A 134 -86.72 27.67 -26.28
C GLN A 134 -88.12 27.23 -26.76
N LYS A 135 -89.09 27.54 -25.89
CA LYS A 135 -90.53 27.82 -26.06
C LYS A 135 -91.45 26.76 -26.68
#